data_AF-A0A6M3KTY8-F1
#
_entry.id   AF-A0A6M3KTY8-F1
#
_cell.length_a   1.000
_cell.length_b   1.000
_cell.length_c   1.000
_cell.angle_alpha   90.00
_cell.angle_beta   90.00
_cell.angle_gamma   90.00
#
_symmetry.space_group_name_H-M   'P 1'
#
loop_
_entity.id
_entity.type
_entity.pdbx_description
1 polymer ?
#
loop_
_entity_poly.entity_id
_entity_poly.type
_entity_poly.pdbx_seq_one_letter_code
_entity_poly.pdbx_strand_id
1 'polypeptide(L)'
;MNELNYGSREACQRLFDEGIVVETDMVYVMGAEKVHILVTPLQANMYQANMYYPSSKPIPAPSMAEVWRGLPPNTMIRKFGSVARVWITNKEEPIRYSTNPTDALIDLLIWLEERKEAKHEKV
;
A
#
# COMPACT_ATOMS: atom_id res chain seq x y z
N MET A 1 -14.56 2.76 3.77
CA MET A 1 -14.06 2.00 2.60
C MET A 1 -14.13 3.00 1.45
N ASN A 2 -13.00 3.32 0.81
CA ASN A 2 -13.12 3.97 -0.50
C ASN A 2 -13.87 2.99 -1.41
N GLU A 3 -14.61 3.48 -2.40
CA GLU A 3 -15.43 2.60 -3.25
C GLU A 3 -14.58 1.63 -4.09
N LEU A 4 -13.26 1.80 -4.09
CA LEU A 4 -12.33 1.16 -5.00
C LEU A 4 -11.38 0.15 -4.33
N ASN A 5 -11.41 -0.02 -3.00
CA ASN A 5 -10.54 -0.94 -2.23
C ASN A 5 -9.01 -0.69 -2.38
N TYR A 6 -8.58 0.52 -2.72
CA TYR A 6 -7.18 0.91 -2.79
C TYR A 6 -6.66 1.49 -1.48
N GLY A 7 -5.34 1.48 -1.27
CA GLY A 7 -4.72 2.23 -0.17
C GLY A 7 -5.01 3.72 -0.30
N SER A 8 -5.11 4.43 0.83
CA SER A 8 -5.10 5.89 0.82
C SER A 8 -3.79 6.41 0.25
N ARG A 9 -3.79 7.63 -0.28
CA ARG A 9 -2.57 8.25 -0.80
C ARG A 9 -1.47 8.30 0.26
N GLU A 10 -1.83 8.63 1.49
CA GLU A 10 -0.90 8.71 2.62
C GLU A 10 -0.31 7.34 2.96
N ALA A 11 -1.09 6.27 2.95
CA ALA A 11 -0.58 4.92 3.16
C ALA A 11 0.32 4.46 2.00
N CYS A 12 -0.10 4.72 0.77
CA CYS A 12 0.68 4.39 -0.43
C CYS A 12 2.00 5.15 -0.49
N GLN A 13 2.02 6.42 -0.04
CA GLN A 13 3.25 7.21 0.06
C GLN A 13 4.22 6.58 1.06
N ARG A 14 3.75 6.15 2.25
CA ARG A 14 4.60 5.45 3.21
C ARG A 14 5.20 4.19 2.60
N LEU A 15 4.39 3.36 1.94
CA LEU A 15 4.87 2.15 1.27
C LEU A 15 5.96 2.45 0.22
N PHE A 16 5.77 3.51 -0.55
CA PHE A 16 6.72 3.97 -1.55
C PHE A 16 8.01 4.53 -0.95
N ASP A 17 7.91 5.30 0.14
CA ASP A 17 9.05 5.88 0.85
C ASP A 17 9.95 4.80 1.48
N GLU A 18 9.35 3.70 1.96
CA GLU A 18 10.06 2.50 2.44
C GLU A 18 10.65 1.66 1.29
N GLY A 19 10.48 2.06 0.04
CA GLY A 19 11.00 1.34 -1.13
C GLY A 19 10.36 -0.03 -1.38
N ILE A 20 9.21 -0.32 -0.74
CA ILE A 20 8.53 -1.60 -0.87
C ILE A 20 7.73 -1.61 -2.18
N VAL A 21 8.15 -2.46 -3.11
CA VAL A 21 7.51 -2.58 -4.42
C VAL A 21 6.34 -3.57 -4.35
N VAL A 22 5.12 -3.04 -4.47
CA VAL A 22 3.91 -3.83 -4.72
C VAL A 22 3.50 -3.61 -6.17
N GLU A 23 3.43 -4.70 -6.94
CA GLU A 23 3.00 -4.65 -8.34
C GLU A 23 1.53 -4.22 -8.41
N THR A 24 1.27 -3.13 -9.12
CA THR A 24 -0.07 -2.57 -9.27
C THR A 24 -0.24 -1.82 -10.58
N ASP A 25 -1.43 -1.89 -11.18
CA ASP A 25 -1.80 -1.14 -12.37
C ASP A 25 -2.36 0.26 -12.05
N MET A 26 -2.23 0.70 -10.80
CA MET A 26 -2.82 1.96 -10.33
C MET A 26 -1.77 2.89 -9.75
N VAL A 27 -1.88 4.18 -10.07
CA VAL A 27 -1.03 5.23 -9.49
C VAL A 27 -1.84 6.45 -9.09
N TYR A 28 -1.43 7.08 -8.00
CA TYR A 28 -1.79 8.46 -7.68
C TYR A 28 -0.90 9.42 -8.46
N VAL A 29 -1.51 10.38 -9.14
CA VAL A 29 -0.81 11.50 -9.78
C VAL A 29 -1.37 12.83 -9.29
N MET A 30 -0.48 13.82 -9.19
CA MET A 30 -0.84 15.18 -8.85
C MET A 30 -1.10 15.97 -10.12
N GLY A 31 -2.36 16.32 -10.37
CA GLY A 31 -2.72 17.35 -11.33
C GLY A 31 -2.45 18.75 -10.80
N ALA A 32 -2.60 19.76 -11.66
CA ALA A 32 -2.39 21.17 -11.30
C ALA A 32 -3.24 21.64 -10.12
N GLU A 33 -4.40 21.03 -9.89
CA GLU A 33 -5.36 21.46 -8.86
C GLU A 33 -5.94 20.31 -8.01
N LYS A 34 -5.81 19.04 -8.42
CA LYS A 34 -6.44 17.88 -7.77
C LYS A 34 -5.59 16.60 -7.86
N VAL A 35 -5.80 15.70 -6.91
CA VAL A 35 -5.25 14.32 -6.94
C VAL A 35 -6.12 13.48 -7.88
N HIS A 36 -5.50 12.76 -8.81
CA HIS A 36 -6.17 11.80 -9.69
C HIS A 36 -5.63 10.39 -9.45
N ILE A 37 -6.49 9.37 -9.60
CA ILE A 37 -6.09 7.97 -9.72
C ILE A 37 -6.14 7.61 -11.20
N LEU A 38 -5.04 7.11 -11.74
CA LEU A 38 -4.97 6.63 -13.12
C LEU A 38 -4.95 5.11 -13.16
N VAL A 39 -5.68 4.54 -14.12
CA VAL A 39 -5.79 3.10 -14.39
C VAL A 39 -5.07 2.77 -15.69
N THR A 40 -3.77 2.42 -15.67
CA THR A 40 -3.07 1.84 -16.83
C THR A 40 -1.92 0.93 -16.34
N PRO A 41 -1.34 0.03 -17.16
CA PRO A 41 -0.24 -0.84 -16.70
C PRO A 41 0.95 -0.04 -16.12
N LEU A 42 1.57 -0.49 -15.02
CA LEU A 42 2.60 0.28 -14.26
C LEU A 42 3.72 0.89 -15.12
N GLN A 43 4.21 0.16 -16.13
CA GLN A 43 5.26 0.65 -17.04
C GLN A 43 4.76 1.74 -18.00
N ALA A 44 3.49 1.67 -18.44
CA ALA A 44 2.85 2.74 -19.18
C ALA A 44 2.51 3.93 -18.25
N ASN A 45 2.17 3.66 -16.99
CA ASN A 45 1.85 4.66 -15.96
C ASN A 45 3.01 5.61 -15.69
N MET A 46 4.25 5.14 -15.48
CA MET A 46 5.34 6.06 -15.13
C MET A 46 5.69 6.99 -16.29
N TYR A 47 5.66 6.49 -17.52
CA TYR A 47 5.92 7.29 -18.72
C TYR A 47 4.77 8.27 -19.00
N GLN A 48 3.51 7.80 -18.97
CA GLN A 48 2.34 8.68 -19.18
C GLN A 48 2.16 9.67 -18.04
N ALA A 49 2.35 9.27 -16.78
CA ALA A 49 2.31 10.18 -15.64
C ALA A 49 3.38 11.27 -15.76
N ASN A 50 4.62 10.93 -16.14
CA ASN A 50 5.63 11.95 -16.40
C ASN A 50 5.31 12.83 -17.63
N MET A 51 4.64 12.28 -18.65
CA MET A 51 4.27 13.05 -19.84
C MET A 51 3.13 14.04 -19.57
N TYR A 52 2.08 13.61 -18.89
CA TYR A 52 0.91 14.45 -18.57
C TYR A 52 1.10 15.29 -17.30
N TYR A 53 1.96 14.84 -16.39
CA TYR A 53 2.22 15.46 -15.09
C TYR A 53 3.73 15.44 -14.77
N PRO A 54 4.57 16.16 -15.54
CA PRO A 54 6.03 16.11 -15.45
C PRO A 54 6.61 16.56 -14.11
N SER A 55 5.82 17.27 -13.31
CA SER A 55 6.19 17.70 -11.95
C SER A 55 5.67 16.75 -10.86
N SER A 56 4.86 15.75 -11.22
CA SER A 56 4.29 14.80 -10.28
C SER A 56 5.18 13.56 -10.17
N LYS A 57 5.50 13.15 -8.94
CA LYS A 57 6.04 11.81 -8.70
C LYS A 57 4.85 10.87 -8.60
N PRO A 58 4.63 9.95 -9.55
CA PRO A 58 3.55 8.98 -9.45
C PRO A 58 3.80 8.08 -8.24
N ILE A 59 2.76 7.89 -7.41
CA ILE A 59 2.82 7.02 -6.23
C ILE A 59 2.00 5.76 -6.56
N PRO A 60 2.58 4.55 -6.54
CA PRO A 60 1.83 3.31 -6.71
C PRO A 60 0.66 3.24 -5.74
N ALA A 61 -0.52 2.89 -6.23
CA ALA A 61 -1.76 2.84 -5.46
C ALA A 61 -2.27 1.39 -5.42
N PRO A 62 -1.67 0.48 -4.63
CA PRO A 62 -2.07 -0.92 -4.64
C PRO A 62 -3.45 -1.13 -4.03
N SER A 63 -4.17 -2.09 -4.61
CA SER A 63 -5.44 -2.62 -4.11
C SER A 63 -5.23 -3.52 -2.91
N MET A 64 -6.29 -3.75 -2.16
CA MET A 64 -6.31 -4.73 -1.07
C MET A 64 -5.75 -6.10 -1.50
N ALA A 65 -6.12 -6.57 -2.70
CA ALA A 65 -5.70 -7.87 -3.21
C ALA A 65 -4.21 -7.90 -3.56
N GLU A 66 -3.66 -6.82 -4.10
CA GLU A 66 -2.23 -6.72 -4.44
C GLU A 66 -1.37 -6.70 -3.19
N VAL A 67 -1.75 -5.89 -2.18
CA VAL A 67 -1.06 -5.89 -0.88
C VAL A 67 -1.16 -7.27 -0.21
N TRP A 68 -2.33 -7.92 -0.29
CA TRP A 68 -2.54 -9.25 0.30
C TRP A 68 -1.58 -10.31 -0.25
N ARG A 69 -1.23 -10.26 -1.54
CA ARG A 69 -0.28 -11.21 -2.16
C ARG A 69 1.13 -11.10 -1.56
N GLY A 70 1.52 -9.92 -1.09
CA GLY A 70 2.82 -9.69 -0.43
C GLY A 70 2.85 -10.14 1.04
N LEU A 71 1.70 -10.44 1.64
CA LEU A 71 1.59 -10.79 3.05
C LEU A 71 1.70 -12.31 3.28
N PRO A 72 2.17 -12.73 4.48
CA PRO A 72 2.21 -14.14 4.87
C PRO A 72 0.82 -14.80 4.80
N PRO A 73 0.74 -16.12 4.52
CA PRO A 73 -0.54 -16.84 4.37
C PRO A 73 -1.37 -16.90 5.65
N ASN A 74 -0.73 -16.71 6.81
CA ASN A 74 -1.39 -16.65 8.12
C ASN A 74 -1.84 -15.24 8.50
N THR A 75 -1.89 -14.32 7.54
CA THR A 75 -2.46 -12.98 7.72
C THR A 75 -3.98 -13.07 7.85
N MET A 76 -4.54 -12.34 8.80
CA MET A 76 -5.95 -12.26 9.10
C MET A 76 -6.42 -10.81 9.02
N ILE A 77 -7.65 -10.64 8.55
CA ILE A 77 -8.35 -9.37 8.53
C ILE A 77 -9.75 -9.56 9.12
N ARG A 78 -10.17 -8.63 9.98
CA ARG A 78 -11.53 -8.61 10.52
C ARG A 78 -12.03 -7.20 10.74
N LYS A 79 -13.26 -6.95 10.31
CA LYS A 79 -13.96 -5.68 10.54
C LYS A 79 -14.62 -5.67 11.91
N PHE A 80 -14.40 -4.59 12.65
CA PHE A 80 -15.02 -4.29 13.94
C PHE A 80 -15.64 -2.88 13.87
N GLY A 81 -16.95 -2.82 13.65
CA GLY A 81 -17.65 -1.55 13.42
C GLY A 81 -17.12 -0.85 12.15
N SER A 82 -16.62 0.38 12.31
CA SER A 82 -16.06 1.19 11.23
C SER A 82 -14.59 0.93 10.92
N VAL A 83 -13.91 0.07 11.70
CA VAL A 83 -12.47 -0.16 11.63
C VAL A 83 -12.17 -1.58 11.19
N ALA A 84 -11.23 -1.75 10.27
CA ALA A 84 -10.60 -3.04 9.96
C ALA A 84 -9.39 -3.25 10.86
N ARG A 85 -9.25 -4.46 11.40
CA ARG A 85 -8.07 -4.94 12.12
C ARG A 85 -7.36 -5.98 11.27
N VAL A 86 -6.05 -5.89 11.18
CA VAL A 86 -5.20 -6.82 10.43
C VAL A 86 -4.07 -7.28 11.33
N TRP A 87 -3.79 -8.59 11.32
CA TRP A 87 -2.71 -9.20 12.13
C TRP A 87 -2.26 -10.51 11.49
N ILE A 88 -1.20 -11.11 12.04
CA ILE A 88 -0.71 -12.43 11.64
C ILE A 88 -1.01 -13.42 12.76
N THR A 89 -1.66 -14.55 12.46
CA THR A 89 -1.94 -15.56 13.47
C THR A 89 -0.65 -16.20 13.98
N ASN A 90 -0.63 -16.48 15.28
CA ASN A 90 0.49 -17.10 16.00
C ASN A 90 1.73 -16.20 16.19
N LYS A 91 1.56 -14.88 16.11
CA LYS A 91 2.59 -13.90 16.47
C LYS A 91 2.05 -12.97 17.55
N GLU A 92 2.85 -12.65 18.57
CA GLU A 92 2.56 -11.62 19.59
C GLU A 92 2.68 -10.19 19.02
N GLU A 93 2.60 -10.05 17.71
CA GLU A 93 3.04 -8.89 16.95
C GLU A 93 1.84 -7.97 16.62
N PRO A 94 2.08 -6.69 16.31
CA PRO A 94 1.06 -5.66 16.49
C PRO A 94 -0.11 -5.82 15.52
N ILE A 95 -1.31 -5.64 16.06
CA ILE A 95 -2.53 -5.52 15.27
C ILE A 95 -2.56 -4.12 14.64
N ARG A 96 -2.66 -4.06 13.31
CA ARG A 96 -2.84 -2.81 12.56
C ARG A 96 -4.33 -2.49 12.40
N TYR A 97 -4.69 -1.22 12.45
CA TYR A 97 -6.07 -0.78 12.38
C TYR A 97 -6.24 0.44 11.49
N SER A 98 -7.30 0.44 10.67
CA SER A 98 -7.69 1.59 9.86
C SER A 98 -9.16 1.51 9.45
N THR A 99 -9.78 2.64 9.16
CA THR A 99 -11.13 2.70 8.55
C THR A 99 -11.10 2.29 7.06
N ASN A 100 -9.91 2.30 6.44
CA ASN A 100 -9.63 1.68 5.16
C ASN A 100 -8.84 0.38 5.35
N PRO A 101 -9.40 -0.80 5.03
CA PRO A 101 -8.70 -2.06 5.23
C PRO A 101 -7.35 -2.17 4.52
N THR A 102 -7.23 -1.57 3.33
CA THR A 102 -5.98 -1.60 2.56
C THR A 102 -4.85 -0.85 3.26
N ASP A 103 -5.14 0.27 3.94
CA ASP A 103 -4.15 1.00 4.72
C ASP A 103 -3.61 0.14 5.88
N ALA A 104 -4.49 -0.58 6.57
CA ALA A 104 -4.08 -1.47 7.65
C ALA A 104 -3.22 -2.65 7.15
N LEU A 105 -3.47 -3.12 5.92
CA LEU A 105 -2.63 -4.13 5.26
C LEU A 105 -1.26 -3.56 4.87
N ILE A 106 -1.22 -2.33 4.35
CA ILE A 106 0.02 -1.62 4.01
C ILE A 106 0.87 -1.43 5.27
N ASP A 107 0.29 -0.95 6.37
CA ASP A 107 1.01 -0.77 7.63
C ASP A 107 1.53 -2.10 8.23
N LEU A 108 0.86 -3.22 7.93
CA LEU A 108 1.35 -4.55 8.31
C LEU A 108 2.50 -5.00 7.42
N LEU A 109 2.42 -4.74 6.12
CA LEU A 109 3.46 -5.08 5.15
C LEU A 109 4.76 -4.31 5.43
N ILE A 110 4.67 -2.99 5.63
CA ILE A 110 5.83 -2.15 5.99
C ILE A 110 6.56 -2.71 7.20
N TRP A 111 5.80 -2.95 8.28
CA TRP A 111 6.38 -3.46 9.50
C TRP A 111 6.98 -4.88 9.36
N LEU A 112 6.48 -5.70 8.43
CA LEU A 112 7.08 -7.00 8.14
C LEU A 112 8.44 -6.86 7.46
N GLU A 113 8.57 -5.93 6.52
CA GLU A 113 9.81 -5.66 5.81
C GLU A 113 10.87 -5.07 6.75
N GLU A 114 10.52 -4.09 7.60
CA GLU A 114 11.39 -3.54 8.65
C GLU A 114 12.01 -4.65 9.52
N ARG A 115 11.24 -5.71 9.81
CA ARG A 115 11.71 -6.86 10.60
C ARG A 115 12.60 -7.81 9.83
N LYS A 116 12.43 -7.94 8.52
CA LYS A 116 13.34 -8.74 7.69
C LYS A 116 14.69 -8.04 7.64
N GLU A 117 14.74 -6.75 7.38
CA GLU A 117 15.98 -5.98 7.34
C GLU A 117 16.74 -6.04 8.67
N ALA A 118 16.06 -5.79 9.79
CA ALA A 118 16.67 -5.85 11.13
C ALA A 118 17.21 -7.25 11.52
N LYS A 119 16.75 -8.33 10.87
CA LYS A 119 17.31 -9.67 11.03
C LYS A 119 18.54 -9.89 10.16
N HIS A 120 18.57 -9.31 8.97
CA HIS A 120 19.68 -9.42 8.04
C HIS A 120 20.90 -8.58 8.47
N GLU A 121 20.71 -7.45 9.16
CA GLU A 121 21.81 -6.63 9.72
C GLU A 121 22.52 -7.27 10.93
N LYS A 122 21.97 -8.35 11.50
CA LYS A 122 22.52 -9.03 12.68
C LYS A 122 23.36 -10.27 12.34
N VAL A 123 23.68 -10.48 11.06
CA VAL A 123 24.48 -11.61 10.53
C VAL A 123 25.78 -11.07 9.97
#